data_AF-A0A0K2VMC5-F1
#
_entry.id   AF-A0A0K2VMC5-F1
#
_cell.length_a   1.000
_cell.length_b   1.000
_cell.length_c   1.000
_cell.angle_alpha   90.00
_cell.angle_beta   90.00
_cell.angle_gamma   90.00
#
_symmetry.space_group_name_H-M   'P 1'
#
loop_
_entity.id
_entity.type
_entity.pdbx_description
1 polymer ?
#
loop_
_entity_poly.entity_id
_entity_poly.type
_entity_poly.pdbx_seq_one_letter_code
_entity_poly.pdbx_strand_id
1 'polypeptide(L)'
;MTGPNPNIKHPIAMHPRVGFLKGLVTSPNIEIGDFTYYDDPEGPDKFAEKCVLHHYDFIGDRLVIGKFCAIAEGARFIMNGANHAMSGFSTYPFNIFGHGWEDGFDPETWSKEIRGDTVVENDVWIGMDAAIMPGVRIGSGAIVAAKSVVTHDVPPYAIVAGNAAKVVKMRFDDFTVRRLLEAAWWDWPVDKISRNLDAIRGADISKLEAAV
;
A
#
# COMPACT_ATOMS: atom_id res chain seq x y z
N MET A 1 -11.77 -7.33 -25.12
CA MET A 1 -11.08 -7.26 -23.81
C MET A 1 -11.23 -8.59 -23.13
N THR A 2 -10.12 -9.24 -22.81
CA THR A 2 -10.06 -10.39 -21.90
C THR A 2 -9.67 -9.86 -20.51
N GLY A 3 -10.32 -10.37 -19.45
CA GLY A 3 -10.13 -9.88 -18.08
C GLY A 3 -11.27 -8.98 -17.57
N PRO A 4 -11.34 -8.72 -16.25
CA PRO A 4 -12.38 -7.89 -15.65
C PRO A 4 -12.16 -6.40 -15.98
N ASN A 5 -13.22 -5.59 -15.88
CA ASN A 5 -13.09 -4.13 -15.93
C ASN A 5 -12.48 -3.64 -14.60
N PRO A 6 -11.32 -2.95 -14.59
CA PRO A 6 -10.69 -2.51 -13.34
C PRO A 6 -11.51 -1.49 -12.54
N ASN A 7 -12.51 -0.85 -13.17
CA ASN A 7 -13.41 0.10 -12.49
C ASN A 7 -14.63 -0.59 -11.85
N ILE A 8 -14.80 -1.91 -12.01
CA ILE A 8 -15.89 -2.61 -11.35
C ILE A 8 -15.60 -2.73 -9.85
N LYS A 9 -16.50 -2.23 -9.02
CA LYS A 9 -16.34 -2.24 -7.56
C LYS A 9 -16.25 -3.66 -7.00
N HIS A 10 -17.16 -4.54 -7.43
CA HIS A 10 -17.24 -5.93 -7.00
C HIS A 10 -17.06 -6.86 -8.21
N PRO A 11 -15.82 -7.29 -8.52
CA PRO A 11 -15.53 -8.08 -9.73
C PRO A 11 -16.03 -9.52 -9.66
N ILE A 12 -16.39 -10.03 -8.48
CA ILE A 12 -16.79 -11.42 -8.27
C ILE A 12 -18.19 -11.46 -7.65
N ALA A 13 -19.22 -11.65 -8.48
CA ALA A 13 -20.63 -11.58 -8.05
C ALA A 13 -20.99 -12.49 -6.87
N MET A 14 -20.36 -13.67 -6.78
CA MET A 14 -20.60 -14.65 -5.69
C MET A 14 -19.73 -14.41 -4.44
N HIS A 15 -18.80 -13.46 -4.48
CA HIS A 15 -17.87 -13.15 -3.40
C HIS A 15 -17.82 -11.64 -3.13
N PRO A 16 -18.88 -11.07 -2.52
CA PRO A 16 -19.01 -9.63 -2.30
C PRO A 16 -17.93 -9.04 -1.38
N ARG A 17 -17.26 -9.90 -0.59
CA ARG A 17 -16.12 -9.54 0.25
C ARG A 17 -14.90 -9.01 -0.51
N VAL A 18 -14.78 -9.33 -1.80
CA VAL A 18 -13.67 -8.88 -2.66
C VAL A 18 -14.09 -7.70 -3.53
N GLY A 19 -13.29 -6.64 -3.55
CA GLY A 19 -13.52 -5.51 -4.44
C GLY A 19 -12.25 -4.84 -4.96
N PHE A 20 -12.35 -4.26 -6.16
CA PHE A 20 -11.28 -3.41 -6.69
C PHE A 20 -11.33 -2.02 -6.07
N LEU A 21 -10.21 -1.63 -5.49
CA LEU A 21 -10.13 -0.43 -4.66
C LEU A 21 -10.19 0.86 -5.47
N LYS A 22 -9.66 0.87 -6.71
CA LYS A 22 -9.70 2.06 -7.58
C LYS A 22 -11.11 2.61 -7.81
N GLY A 23 -12.10 1.71 -7.96
CA GLY A 23 -13.49 2.10 -8.14
C GLY A 23 -14.22 2.47 -6.84
N LEU A 24 -13.64 2.14 -5.68
CA LEU A 24 -14.25 2.29 -4.36
C LEU A 24 -13.74 3.52 -3.60
N VAL A 25 -12.46 3.88 -3.78
CA VAL A 25 -11.81 4.97 -3.05
C VAL A 25 -11.79 6.23 -3.91
N THR A 26 -12.33 7.32 -3.37
CA THR A 26 -12.47 8.62 -4.09
C THR A 26 -11.70 9.77 -3.46
N SER A 27 -10.91 9.53 -2.41
CA SER A 27 -10.13 10.58 -1.74
C SER A 27 -9.07 11.15 -2.68
N PRO A 28 -8.88 12.49 -2.76
CA PRO A 28 -7.91 13.11 -3.66
C PRO A 28 -6.44 12.80 -3.31
N ASN A 29 -6.16 12.46 -2.05
CA ASN A 29 -4.82 12.14 -1.56
C ASN A 29 -4.53 10.62 -1.55
N ILE A 30 -5.42 9.81 -2.12
CA ILE A 30 -5.24 8.37 -2.25
C ILE A 30 -5.25 7.99 -3.73
N GLU A 31 -4.15 7.43 -4.21
CA GLU A 31 -3.99 6.95 -5.58
C GLU A 31 -3.89 5.43 -5.58
N ILE A 32 -4.78 4.74 -6.31
CA ILE A 32 -4.81 3.27 -6.37
C ILE A 32 -4.81 2.79 -7.81
N GLY A 33 -3.85 1.92 -8.14
CA GLY A 33 -3.69 1.31 -9.45
C GLY A 33 -4.78 0.31 -9.80
N ASP A 34 -4.90 0.03 -11.09
CA ASP A 34 -5.84 -0.95 -11.64
C ASP A 34 -5.65 -2.34 -11.03
N PHE A 35 -6.77 -3.07 -10.87
CA PHE A 35 -6.82 -4.47 -10.41
C PHE A 35 -6.36 -4.73 -8.97
N THR A 36 -5.88 -3.72 -8.25
CA THR A 36 -5.61 -3.83 -6.82
C THR A 36 -6.89 -4.04 -6.06
N TYR A 37 -6.92 -5.09 -5.23
CA TYR A 37 -8.13 -5.51 -4.52
C TYR A 37 -7.93 -5.56 -3.01
N TYR A 38 -9.05 -5.44 -2.30
CA TYR A 38 -9.16 -5.69 -0.87
C TYR A 38 -10.19 -6.79 -0.62
N ASP A 39 -9.91 -7.66 0.34
CA ASP A 39 -10.78 -8.74 0.77
C ASP A 39 -11.15 -8.56 2.25
N ASP A 40 -12.42 -8.29 2.53
CA ASP A 40 -12.97 -8.07 3.87
C ASP A 40 -14.34 -8.74 4.00
N PRO A 41 -14.59 -9.59 5.03
CA PRO A 41 -15.89 -10.20 5.27
C PRO A 41 -17.06 -9.21 5.34
N GLU A 42 -16.83 -7.98 5.80
CA GLU A 42 -17.82 -6.91 5.88
C GLU A 42 -17.95 -6.10 4.58
N GLY A 43 -17.17 -6.45 3.56
CA GLY A 43 -17.14 -5.80 2.26
C GLY A 43 -16.05 -4.72 2.14
N PRO A 44 -15.63 -4.42 0.90
CA PRO A 44 -14.47 -3.57 0.62
C PRO A 44 -14.79 -2.06 0.62
N ASP A 45 -16.07 -1.67 0.59
CA ASP A 45 -16.54 -0.29 0.38
C ASP A 45 -16.00 0.72 1.41
N LYS A 46 -15.70 0.25 2.62
CA LYS A 46 -15.19 1.08 3.71
C LYS A 46 -13.67 1.03 3.86
N PHE A 47 -12.95 0.64 2.81
CA PHE A 47 -11.49 0.53 2.86
C PHE A 47 -10.83 1.83 3.35
N ALA A 48 -11.15 2.98 2.76
CA ALA A 48 -10.53 4.25 3.16
C ALA A 48 -10.81 4.59 4.63
N GLU A 49 -12.04 4.38 5.10
CA GLU A 49 -12.45 4.66 6.48
C GLU A 49 -11.79 3.72 7.51
N LYS A 50 -11.70 2.42 7.18
CA LYS A 50 -11.24 1.39 8.12
C LYS A 50 -9.74 1.15 8.06
N CYS A 51 -9.14 1.32 6.89
CA CYS A 51 -7.78 0.90 6.61
C CYS A 51 -6.80 2.07 6.50
N VAL A 52 -7.26 3.29 6.18
CA VAL A 52 -6.39 4.47 6.03
C VAL A 52 -6.66 5.40 7.21
N LEU A 53 -5.74 5.40 8.17
CA LEU A 53 -5.94 6.04 9.47
C LEU A 53 -5.06 7.29 9.61
N HIS A 54 -5.58 8.31 10.29
CA HIS A 54 -4.88 9.57 10.54
C HIS A 54 -4.45 10.33 9.27
N HIS A 55 -5.22 10.18 8.20
CA HIS A 55 -4.99 10.86 6.93
C HIS A 55 -5.84 12.13 6.88
N TYR A 56 -5.21 13.29 7.02
CA TYR A 56 -5.91 14.57 7.02
C TYR A 56 -5.46 15.44 5.84
N ASP A 57 -6.41 16.01 5.12
CA ASP A 57 -6.13 16.74 3.87
C ASP A 57 -5.15 17.91 4.04
N PHE A 58 -5.14 18.56 5.21
CA PHE A 58 -4.24 19.69 5.48
C PHE A 58 -2.77 19.30 5.61
N ILE A 59 -2.46 18.01 5.79
CA ILE A 59 -1.08 17.51 5.83
C ILE A 59 -0.52 17.40 4.40
N GLY A 60 -1.38 16.99 3.46
CA GLY A 60 -1.02 16.82 2.06
C GLY A 60 -0.15 15.59 1.76
N ASP A 61 0.07 14.70 2.72
CA ASP A 61 0.71 13.41 2.47
C ASP A 61 -0.20 12.51 1.62
N ARG A 62 0.39 11.67 0.78
CA ARG A 62 -0.36 10.77 -0.10
C ARG A 62 -0.21 9.31 0.32
N LEU A 63 -1.26 8.54 0.08
CA LEU A 63 -1.19 7.08 0.03
C LEU A 63 -1.24 6.66 -1.43
N VAL A 64 -0.16 6.05 -1.92
CA VAL A 64 -0.07 5.55 -3.30
C VAL A 64 0.01 4.03 -3.25
N ILE A 65 -0.89 3.35 -3.94
CA ILE A 65 -0.89 1.89 -4.08
C ILE A 65 -0.87 1.55 -5.56
N GLY A 66 0.10 0.75 -5.99
CA GLY A 66 0.27 0.35 -7.38
C GLY A 66 -0.83 -0.58 -7.88
N LYS A 67 -0.59 -1.18 -9.05
CA LYS A 67 -1.50 -2.10 -9.72
C LYS A 67 -1.33 -3.53 -9.19
N PHE A 68 -2.36 -4.35 -9.36
CA PHE A 68 -2.33 -5.79 -9.07
C PHE A 68 -1.92 -6.17 -7.63
N CYS A 69 -2.13 -5.29 -6.66
CA CYS A 69 -1.86 -5.62 -5.26
C CYS A 69 -2.99 -6.43 -4.65
N ALA A 70 -2.63 -7.29 -3.69
CA ALA A 70 -3.54 -8.08 -2.89
C ALA A 70 -3.48 -7.61 -1.44
N ILE A 71 -4.57 -6.99 -0.96
CA ILE A 71 -4.66 -6.49 0.41
C ILE A 71 -5.66 -7.34 1.18
N ALA A 72 -5.19 -8.00 2.24
CA ALA A 72 -6.04 -8.82 3.09
C ALA A 72 -6.74 -8.00 4.18
N GLU A 73 -7.84 -8.55 4.68
CA GLU A 73 -8.63 -8.06 5.81
C GLU A 73 -7.76 -7.51 6.94
N GLY A 74 -8.18 -6.35 7.47
CA GLY A 74 -7.54 -5.80 8.66
C GLY A 74 -6.22 -5.06 8.42
N ALA A 75 -5.68 -5.08 7.20
CA ALA A 75 -4.51 -4.25 6.87
C ALA A 75 -4.77 -2.76 7.18
N ARG A 76 -3.76 -2.06 7.72
CA ARG A 76 -3.82 -0.65 8.11
C ARG A 76 -2.66 0.13 7.52
N PHE A 77 -2.95 1.33 7.05
CA PHE A 77 -2.01 2.37 6.65
C PHE A 77 -2.14 3.49 7.66
N ILE A 78 -1.11 3.67 8.49
CA ILE A 78 -1.03 4.77 9.43
C ILE A 78 -0.38 5.94 8.70
N MET A 79 -1.10 7.05 8.57
CA MET A 79 -0.65 8.24 7.87
C MET A 79 -0.09 9.28 8.87
N ASN A 80 0.45 10.39 8.35
CA ASN A 80 1.29 11.28 9.15
C ASN A 80 0.56 12.03 10.28
N GLY A 81 -0.77 12.12 10.24
CA GLY A 81 -1.57 12.72 11.30
C GLY A 81 -1.53 11.98 12.64
N ALA A 82 -0.90 10.79 12.69
CA ALA A 82 -0.69 10.03 13.92
C ALA A 82 0.51 10.54 14.73
N ASN A 83 1.41 11.30 14.12
CA ASN A 83 2.64 11.75 14.77
C ASN A 83 2.37 12.99 15.64
N HIS A 84 2.95 12.99 16.84
CA HIS A 84 2.94 14.13 17.76
C HIS A 84 4.27 14.87 17.69
N ALA A 85 4.30 16.16 18.06
CA ALA A 85 5.55 16.88 18.26
C ALA A 85 6.38 16.20 19.36
N MET A 86 7.69 16.00 19.11
CA MET A 86 8.60 15.26 20.02
C MET A 86 9.80 16.08 20.50
N SER A 87 9.95 17.33 20.06
CA SER A 87 11.10 18.17 20.42
C SER A 87 11.03 18.74 21.85
N GLY A 88 9.84 18.75 22.47
CA GLY A 88 9.63 19.23 23.83
C GLY A 88 9.70 18.13 24.89
N PHE A 89 9.45 18.50 26.15
CA PHE A 89 9.35 17.52 27.26
C PHE A 89 8.07 16.68 27.25
N SER A 90 7.04 17.13 26.54
CA SER A 90 5.73 16.47 26.44
C SER A 90 5.36 16.29 24.99
N THR A 91 4.70 15.17 24.69
CA THR A 91 4.05 14.90 23.40
C THR A 91 2.55 15.21 23.42
N TYR A 92 2.00 15.69 24.55
CA TYR A 92 0.58 15.99 24.67
C TYR A 92 0.20 17.19 23.77
N PRO A 93 -0.81 17.06 22.89
CA PRO A 93 -1.13 18.10 21.91
C PRO A 93 -2.05 19.15 22.52
N PHE A 94 -1.57 19.93 23.49
CA PHE A 94 -2.39 20.93 24.20
C PHE A 94 -3.17 21.84 23.25
N ASN A 95 -2.52 22.26 22.16
CA ASN A 95 -3.05 23.19 21.16
C ASN A 95 -4.35 22.73 20.48
N ILE A 96 -4.64 21.44 20.41
CA ILE A 96 -5.87 20.96 19.74
C ILE A 96 -7.12 21.11 20.61
N PHE A 97 -6.95 21.35 21.92
CA PHE A 97 -8.06 21.48 22.87
C PHE A 97 -8.54 22.93 23.06
N GLY A 98 -7.83 23.91 22.47
CA GLY A 98 -8.20 25.32 22.51
C GLY A 98 -8.11 25.96 23.90
N HIS A 99 -8.88 27.04 24.10
CA HIS A 99 -8.98 27.77 25.38
C HIS A 99 -7.67 28.45 25.83
N GLY A 100 -6.88 28.94 24.87
CA GLY A 100 -5.59 29.60 25.11
C GLY A 100 -4.42 28.62 25.20
N TRP A 101 -4.66 27.31 25.05
CA TRP A 101 -3.59 26.32 24.94
C TRP A 101 -2.98 26.24 23.53
N GLU A 102 -3.65 26.84 22.55
CA GLU A 102 -3.14 27.07 21.20
C GLU A 102 -2.15 28.25 21.14
N ASP A 103 -2.17 29.16 22.13
CA ASP A 103 -1.37 30.37 22.12
C ASP A 103 0.12 30.06 22.17
N GLY A 104 0.86 30.58 21.18
CA GLY A 104 2.31 30.40 21.08
C GLY A 104 2.75 29.00 20.60
N PHE A 105 1.81 28.13 20.18
CA PHE A 105 2.18 26.88 19.52
C PHE A 105 2.84 27.16 18.16
N ASP A 106 4.04 26.63 17.96
CA ASP A 106 4.74 26.65 16.68
C ASP A 106 4.42 25.38 15.87
N PRO A 107 3.67 25.48 14.75
CA PRO A 107 3.34 24.33 13.90
C PRO A 107 4.55 23.59 13.35
N GLU A 108 5.72 24.25 13.25
CA GLU A 108 6.95 23.58 12.79
C GLU A 108 7.41 22.47 13.72
N THR A 109 7.07 22.53 15.01
CA THR A 109 7.43 21.50 15.99
C THR A 109 6.75 20.16 15.70
N TRP A 110 5.58 20.21 15.05
CA TRP A 110 4.84 19.03 14.62
C TRP A 110 5.16 18.65 13.17
N SER A 111 5.26 19.62 12.25
CA SER A 111 5.48 19.32 10.83
C SER A 111 6.83 18.64 10.55
N LYS A 112 7.83 18.82 11.42
CA LYS A 112 9.12 18.09 11.39
C LYS A 112 8.98 16.58 11.60
N GLU A 113 7.85 16.12 12.12
CA GLU A 113 7.58 14.69 12.33
C GLU A 113 6.84 14.02 11.17
N ILE A 114 6.51 14.78 10.12
CA ILE A 114 5.97 14.24 8.87
C ILE A 114 7.08 13.42 8.17
N ARG A 115 6.76 12.17 7.83
CA ARG A 115 7.63 11.20 7.16
C ARG A 115 7.42 11.11 5.64
N GLY A 116 6.47 11.89 5.10
CA GLY A 116 6.15 11.93 3.68
C GLY A 116 5.13 10.86 3.26
N ASP A 117 5.02 10.63 1.96
CA ASP A 117 4.05 9.72 1.35
C ASP A 117 4.31 8.26 1.72
N THR A 118 3.22 7.51 1.93
CA THR A 118 3.28 6.04 2.02
C THR A 118 3.06 5.47 0.62
N VAL A 119 3.99 4.65 0.13
CA VAL A 119 3.96 4.14 -1.24
C VAL A 119 4.05 2.62 -1.26
N VAL A 120 3.01 1.96 -1.73
CA VAL A 120 3.02 0.55 -2.12
C VAL A 120 3.13 0.48 -3.63
N GLU A 121 4.16 -0.18 -4.15
CA GLU A 121 4.32 -0.34 -5.59
C GLU A 121 3.40 -1.44 -6.15
N ASN A 122 3.79 -2.13 -7.22
CA ASN A 122 2.91 -3.05 -7.95
C ASN A 122 3.11 -4.51 -7.48
N ASP A 123 2.10 -5.37 -7.69
CA ASP A 123 2.18 -6.81 -7.38
C ASP A 123 2.54 -7.11 -5.91
N VAL A 124 2.19 -6.21 -4.99
CA VAL A 124 2.48 -6.39 -3.56
C VAL A 124 1.36 -7.21 -2.90
N TRP A 125 1.76 -8.16 -2.06
CA TRP A 125 0.84 -8.91 -1.21
C TRP A 125 0.96 -8.48 0.25
N ILE A 126 -0.10 -7.87 0.79
CA ILE A 126 -0.19 -7.43 2.18
C ILE A 126 -1.07 -8.41 2.96
N GLY A 127 -0.48 -9.10 3.93
CA GLY A 127 -1.14 -10.06 4.78
C GLY A 127 -2.12 -9.43 5.78
N MET A 128 -3.00 -10.28 6.30
CA MET A 128 -4.06 -9.91 7.24
C MET A 128 -3.50 -9.16 8.46
N ASP A 129 -4.20 -8.11 8.90
CA ASP A 129 -3.82 -7.29 10.06
C ASP A 129 -2.41 -6.67 10.02
N ALA A 130 -1.76 -6.58 8.84
CA ALA A 130 -0.48 -5.88 8.74
C ALA A 130 -0.68 -4.36 8.88
N ALA A 131 0.21 -3.70 9.63
CA ALA A 131 0.25 -2.25 9.79
C ALA A 131 1.44 -1.66 9.03
N ILE A 132 1.18 -0.68 8.17
CA ILE A 132 2.18 0.07 7.41
C ILE A 132 2.31 1.45 8.05
N MET A 133 3.51 1.78 8.53
CA MET A 133 3.77 3.05 9.22
C MET A 133 3.98 4.21 8.23
N PRO A 134 3.85 5.48 8.69
CA PRO A 134 3.93 6.64 7.80
C PRO A 134 5.25 6.73 7.04
N GLY A 135 5.18 7.12 5.76
CA GLY A 135 6.36 7.41 4.93
C GLY A 135 7.10 6.18 4.40
N VAL A 136 6.57 4.97 4.62
CA VAL A 136 7.18 3.73 4.16
C VAL A 136 6.95 3.50 2.67
N ARG A 137 7.99 3.06 1.97
CA ARG A 137 7.92 2.54 0.60
C ARG A 137 8.03 1.01 0.55
N ILE A 138 7.06 0.34 -0.05
CA ILE A 138 7.04 -1.12 -0.26
C ILE A 138 7.26 -1.43 -1.74
N GLY A 139 8.42 -2.00 -2.06
CA GLY A 139 8.82 -2.29 -3.43
C GLY A 139 7.96 -3.35 -4.14
N SER A 140 7.97 -3.30 -5.47
CA SER A 140 7.14 -4.16 -6.31
C SER A 140 7.39 -5.65 -6.04
N GLY A 141 6.33 -6.47 -6.07
CA GLY A 141 6.43 -7.90 -5.82
C GLY A 141 6.73 -8.29 -4.36
N ALA A 142 6.80 -7.34 -3.42
CA ALA A 142 7.06 -7.67 -2.02
C ALA A 142 5.88 -8.41 -1.37
N ILE A 143 6.19 -9.16 -0.30
CA ILE A 143 5.20 -9.87 0.52
C ILE A 143 5.36 -9.40 1.97
N VAL A 144 4.29 -8.86 2.54
CA VAL A 144 4.20 -8.51 3.95
C VAL A 144 3.40 -9.60 4.66
N ALA A 145 4.04 -10.34 5.57
CA ALA A 145 3.37 -11.38 6.33
C ALA A 145 2.25 -10.79 7.22
N ALA A 146 1.25 -11.61 7.51
CA ALA A 146 0.15 -11.23 8.39
C ALA A 146 0.67 -10.73 9.77
N LYS A 147 -0.02 -9.74 10.34
CA LYS A 147 0.27 -9.12 11.65
C LYS A 147 1.65 -8.46 11.75
N SER A 148 2.27 -8.14 10.61
CA SER A 148 3.54 -7.41 10.59
C SER A 148 3.33 -5.92 10.83
N VAL A 149 4.30 -5.25 11.46
CA VAL A 149 4.35 -3.79 11.58
C VAL A 149 5.54 -3.28 10.77
N VAL A 150 5.26 -2.77 9.58
CA VAL A 150 6.27 -2.30 8.63
C VAL A 150 6.66 -0.87 8.99
N THR A 151 7.86 -0.73 9.56
CA THR A 151 8.40 0.55 10.07
C THR A 151 9.48 1.16 9.18
N HIS A 152 9.90 0.46 8.13
CA HIS A 152 10.97 0.86 7.21
C HIS A 152 10.65 0.37 5.80
N ASP A 153 11.30 0.94 4.81
CA ASP A 153 11.15 0.55 3.41
C ASP A 153 11.44 -0.94 3.19
N VAL A 154 10.65 -1.54 2.29
CA VAL A 154 10.71 -2.96 1.94
C VAL A 154 11.30 -3.09 0.53
N PRO A 155 12.42 -3.81 0.35
CA PRO A 155 12.99 -4.03 -0.97
C PRO A 155 12.02 -4.76 -1.91
N PRO A 156 12.07 -4.49 -3.23
CA PRO A 156 11.27 -5.23 -4.21
C PRO A 156 11.49 -6.74 -4.09
N TYR A 157 10.42 -7.51 -4.25
CA TYR A 157 10.43 -8.97 -4.14
C TYR A 157 10.96 -9.55 -2.81
N ALA A 158 11.08 -8.73 -1.76
CA ALA A 158 11.38 -9.22 -0.41
C ALA A 158 10.13 -9.80 0.27
N ILE A 159 10.34 -10.76 1.18
CA ILE A 159 9.33 -11.19 2.14
C ILE A 159 9.70 -10.62 3.50
N VAL A 160 8.81 -9.84 4.11
CA VAL A 160 9.01 -9.25 5.45
C VAL A 160 8.02 -9.79 6.45
N ALA A 161 8.44 -9.92 7.71
CA ALA A 161 7.58 -10.35 8.80
C ALA A 161 8.01 -9.76 10.16
N GLY A 162 7.06 -9.63 11.08
CA GLY A 162 7.31 -9.29 12.49
C GLY A 162 6.96 -7.86 12.88
N ASN A 163 7.25 -7.50 14.12
CA ASN A 163 7.07 -6.16 14.68
C ASN A 163 8.32 -5.78 15.52
N ALA A 164 9.22 -4.93 15.02
CA ALA A 164 9.25 -4.35 13.68
C ALA A 164 9.48 -5.42 12.59
N ALA A 165 8.85 -5.24 11.42
CA ALA A 165 8.99 -6.15 10.29
C ALA A 165 10.43 -6.13 9.76
N LYS A 166 10.98 -7.32 9.49
CA LYS A 166 12.33 -7.51 8.93
C LYS A 166 12.26 -8.39 7.71
N VAL A 167 13.21 -8.23 6.80
CA VAL A 167 13.37 -9.14 5.65
C VAL A 167 13.67 -10.54 6.17
N VAL A 168 12.77 -11.47 5.87
CA VAL A 168 12.91 -12.91 6.17
C VAL A 168 13.74 -13.57 5.07
N LYS A 169 13.41 -13.29 3.81
CA LYS A 169 14.15 -13.74 2.63
C LYS A 169 13.76 -12.93 1.39
N MET A 170 14.59 -12.97 0.37
CA MET A 170 14.21 -12.57 -0.99
C MET A 170 13.43 -13.70 -1.67
N ARG A 171 12.44 -13.36 -2.50
CA ARG A 171 11.70 -14.35 -3.31
C ARG A 171 12.61 -14.98 -4.38
N PHE A 172 13.51 -14.20 -4.95
CA PHE A 172 14.44 -14.56 -6.02
C PHE A 172 15.81 -13.93 -5.81
N ASP A 173 16.80 -14.31 -6.62
CA ASP A 173 18.12 -13.68 -6.65
C ASP A 173 18.09 -12.28 -7.29
N ASP A 174 19.09 -11.45 -7.00
CA ASP A 174 19.18 -10.05 -7.45
C ASP A 174 19.19 -9.88 -8.97
N PHE A 175 19.66 -10.89 -9.74
CA PHE A 175 19.64 -10.83 -11.19
C PHE A 175 18.21 -11.04 -11.72
N THR A 176 17.49 -12.02 -11.18
CA THR A 176 16.07 -12.22 -11.49
C THR A 176 15.21 -11.04 -11.06
N VAL A 177 15.43 -10.47 -9.87
CA VAL A 177 14.66 -9.31 -9.38
C VAL A 177 14.82 -8.09 -10.30
N ARG A 178 16.04 -7.77 -10.73
CA ARG A 178 16.27 -6.65 -11.66
C ARG A 178 15.52 -6.82 -12.98
N ARG A 179 15.57 -8.02 -13.56
CA ARG A 179 14.89 -8.33 -14.83
C ARG A 179 13.36 -8.28 -14.70
N LEU A 180 12.82 -8.71 -13.56
CA LEU A 180 11.39 -8.56 -13.27
C LEU A 180 10.96 -7.08 -13.19
N LEU A 181 11.78 -6.25 -12.55
CA LEU A 181 11.54 -4.80 -12.46
C LEU A 181 11.68 -4.11 -13.82
N GLU A 182 12.62 -4.53 -14.66
CA GLU A 182 12.76 -4.05 -16.04
C GLU A 182 11.58 -4.48 -16.92
N ALA A 183 11.09 -5.71 -16.77
CA ALA A 183 9.94 -6.21 -17.53
C ALA A 183 8.65 -5.48 -17.19
N ALA A 184 8.48 -5.06 -15.92
CA ALA A 184 7.37 -4.25 -15.41
C ALA A 184 6.00 -4.70 -15.96
N TRP A 185 5.70 -6.00 -15.84
CA TRP A 185 4.56 -6.61 -16.54
C TRP A 185 3.21 -5.97 -16.19
N TRP A 186 3.10 -5.37 -15.00
CA TRP A 186 1.93 -4.61 -14.53
C TRP A 186 1.62 -3.36 -15.38
N ASP A 187 2.58 -2.87 -16.17
CA ASP A 187 2.40 -1.74 -17.09
C ASP A 187 2.04 -2.16 -18.52
N TRP A 188 2.01 -3.46 -18.80
CA TRP A 188 1.63 -3.94 -20.13
C TRP A 188 0.15 -3.67 -20.43
N PRO A 189 -0.23 -3.54 -21.71
CA PRO A 189 -1.63 -3.55 -22.12
C PRO A 189 -2.36 -4.80 -21.58
N VAL A 190 -3.62 -4.65 -21.15
CA VAL A 190 -4.40 -5.74 -20.53
C VAL A 190 -4.56 -6.96 -21.45
N ASP A 191 -4.65 -6.76 -22.77
CA ASP A 191 -4.70 -7.86 -23.73
C ASP A 191 -3.37 -8.64 -23.78
N LYS A 192 -2.23 -7.96 -23.66
CA LYS A 192 -0.91 -8.59 -23.55
C LYS A 192 -0.80 -9.37 -22.24
N ILE A 193 -1.20 -8.78 -21.11
CA ILE A 193 -1.24 -9.49 -19.82
C ILE A 193 -2.08 -10.77 -19.95
N SER A 194 -3.27 -10.67 -20.53
CA SER A 194 -4.20 -11.79 -20.67
C SER A 194 -3.65 -12.95 -21.50
N ARG A 195 -2.93 -12.66 -22.60
CA ARG A 195 -2.30 -13.70 -23.44
C ARG A 195 -1.08 -14.35 -22.78
N ASN A 196 -0.45 -13.67 -21.82
CA ASN A 196 0.82 -14.06 -21.22
C ASN A 196 0.70 -14.42 -19.73
N LEU A 197 -0.51 -14.75 -19.24
CA LEU A 197 -0.74 -15.10 -17.83
C LEU A 197 0.13 -16.26 -17.34
N ASP A 198 0.38 -17.26 -18.19
CA ASP A 198 1.23 -18.41 -17.83
C ASP A 198 2.70 -18.00 -17.63
N ALA A 199 3.17 -17.02 -18.41
CA ALA A 199 4.52 -16.48 -18.25
C ALA A 199 4.64 -15.64 -16.97
N ILE A 200 3.61 -14.84 -16.65
CA ILE A 200 3.55 -14.01 -15.43
C ILE A 200 3.45 -14.87 -14.16
N ARG A 201 2.61 -15.92 -14.18
CA ARG A 201 2.41 -16.83 -13.03
C ARG A 201 3.54 -17.83 -12.86
N GLY A 202 4.27 -18.11 -13.94
CA GLY A 202 5.42 -19.00 -13.94
C GLY A 202 6.65 -18.38 -13.28
N ALA A 203 7.66 -19.21 -13.01
CA ALA A 203 8.96 -18.81 -12.49
C ALA A 203 10.06 -18.91 -13.57
N ASP A 204 9.73 -18.51 -14.81
CA ASP A 204 10.64 -18.54 -15.96
C ASP A 204 10.78 -17.14 -16.56
N ILE A 205 11.81 -16.42 -16.11
CA ILE A 205 12.05 -15.03 -16.51
C ILE A 205 12.29 -14.89 -18.02
N SER A 206 12.90 -15.91 -18.66
CA SER A 206 13.15 -15.88 -20.10
C SER A 206 11.85 -15.98 -20.89
N LYS A 207 10.88 -16.78 -20.41
CA LYS A 207 9.52 -16.80 -21.00
C LYS A 207 8.78 -15.49 -20.80
N LEU A 208 8.92 -14.86 -19.64
CA LEU A 208 8.30 -13.56 -19.37
C LEU A 208 8.84 -12.48 -20.31
N GLU A 209 10.14 -12.41 -20.51
CA GLU A 209 10.76 -11.42 -21.41
C GLU A 209 10.49 -11.70 -22.89
N ALA A 210 10.31 -12.96 -23.27
CA ALA A 210 9.91 -13.34 -24.62
C ALA A 210 8.42 -13.09 -24.91
N ALA A 211 7.63 -12.67 -23.91
CA ALA A 211 6.21 -12.39 -24.06
C ALA A 211 5.96 -11.22 -25.02
N VAL A 212 5.27 -11.51 -26.13
CA VAL A 212 4.85 -10.52 -27.14
C VAL A 212 3.54 -9.86 -26.72
#